data_AF-A0A2T1EA44-F1
#
_entry.id   AF-A0A2T1EA44-F1
#
_cell.length_a   1.000
_cell.length_b   1.000
_cell.length_c   1.000
_cell.angle_alpha   90.00
_cell.angle_beta   90.00
_cell.angle_gamma   90.00
#
_symmetry.space_group_name_H-M   'P 1'
#
loop_
_entity.id
_entity.type
_entity.pdbx_description
1 polymer ?
#
loop_
_entity_poly.entity_id
_entity_poly.type
_entity_poly.pdbx_seq_one_letter_code
_entity_poly.pdbx_strand_id
1 'polypeptide(L)'
;MQTLPCPFCGSSKQEIYDLWYDGSHVLVYCECGAQAGEAEDKERAIALWNTRKAQSNTGEKLMQKIIATALLLPVLTFVPSALAQVMIDFQSQPTSEQLVQVIENATKDKNYSTARRVADNAIKQFPDLAIAYYYRAIAEFNIGNPEGARLDFEMAKTLYLSQLKSVKISAQEKNEAWVKLEMVEQHLKLLKPQR
;
A
#
# COMPACT_ATOMS: atom_id res chain seq x y z
N MET A 1 5.84 19.38 -17.86
CA MET A 1 5.37 18.04 -18.30
C MET A 1 4.09 17.69 -17.56
N GLN A 2 3.18 16.93 -18.17
CA GLN A 2 1.99 16.40 -17.48
C GLN A 2 2.23 14.93 -17.09
N THR A 3 1.61 14.49 -15.99
CA THR A 3 1.65 13.09 -15.56
C THR A 3 0.78 12.24 -16.49
N LEU A 4 1.28 11.07 -16.89
CA LEU A 4 0.46 10.06 -17.52
C LEU A 4 -0.53 9.48 -16.50
N PRO A 5 -1.70 9.01 -16.95
CA PRO A 5 -2.62 8.30 -16.07
C PRO A 5 -1.92 7.16 -15.33
N CYS A 6 -2.36 6.97 -14.09
CA CYS A 6 -1.83 5.96 -13.20
C CYS A 6 -1.92 4.57 -13.86
N PRO A 7 -0.84 3.80 -13.90
CA PRO A 7 -0.87 2.48 -14.51
C PRO A 7 -1.66 1.48 -13.68
N PHE A 8 -1.88 1.78 -12.39
CA PHE A 8 -2.54 0.89 -11.45
C PHE A 8 -4.05 1.08 -11.39
N CYS A 9 -4.54 2.32 -11.48
CA CYS A 9 -5.96 2.63 -11.34
C CYS A 9 -6.56 3.41 -12.52
N GLY A 10 -5.77 3.74 -13.54
CA GLY A 10 -6.20 4.53 -14.70
C GLY A 10 -6.56 5.99 -14.40
N SER A 11 -6.51 6.43 -13.14
CA SER A 11 -6.85 7.80 -12.76
C SER A 11 -5.85 8.79 -13.34
N SER A 12 -6.32 9.97 -13.72
CA SER A 12 -5.49 11.14 -14.05
C SER A 12 -5.32 12.11 -12.87
N LYS A 13 -5.81 11.74 -11.68
CA LYS A 13 -5.69 12.53 -10.46
C LYS A 13 -4.38 12.19 -9.75
N GLN A 14 -3.29 12.73 -10.29
CA GLN A 14 -1.99 12.72 -9.63
C GLN A 14 -1.75 14.04 -8.90
N GLU A 15 -1.21 13.92 -7.70
CA GLU A 15 -0.72 15.02 -6.90
C GLU A 15 0.80 14.96 -6.86
N ILE A 16 1.44 16.11 -6.78
CA ILE A 16 2.89 16.22 -6.67
C ILE A 16 3.18 16.75 -5.29
N TYR A 17 3.89 15.95 -4.50
CA TYR A 17 4.15 16.26 -3.10
C TYR A 17 5.63 16.61 -2.91
N ASP A 18 5.88 17.73 -2.25
CA ASP A 18 7.21 18.12 -1.77
C ASP A 18 7.34 17.69 -0.31
N LEU A 19 8.26 16.79 -0.04
CA LEU A 19 8.45 16.19 1.28
C LEU A 19 9.18 17.13 2.25
N TRP A 20 10.01 18.06 1.77
CA TRP A 20 10.94 18.83 2.61
C TRP A 20 10.73 20.35 2.50
N TYR A 21 9.72 20.80 1.74
CA TYR A 21 9.33 22.21 1.54
C TYR A 21 10.41 23.10 0.89
N ASP A 22 11.56 22.51 0.55
CA ASP A 22 12.69 23.14 -0.13
C ASP A 22 12.76 22.74 -1.62
N GLY A 23 11.80 21.92 -2.08
CA GLY A 23 11.70 21.43 -3.45
C GLY A 23 12.67 20.30 -3.81
N SER A 24 13.49 19.83 -2.86
CA SER A 24 14.58 18.87 -3.14
C SER A 24 14.17 17.40 -3.12
N HIS A 25 12.97 17.11 -2.62
CA HIS A 25 12.44 15.75 -2.49
C HIS A 25 10.97 15.74 -2.91
N VAL A 26 10.78 15.59 -4.21
CA VAL A 26 9.47 15.63 -4.85
C VAL A 26 9.09 14.25 -5.36
N LEU A 27 7.84 13.85 -5.14
CA LEU A 27 7.30 12.60 -5.69
C LEU A 27 5.92 12.82 -6.31
N VAL A 28 5.61 12.00 -7.32
CA VAL A 28 4.27 11.93 -7.89
C VAL A 28 3.50 10.86 -7.17
N TYR A 29 2.33 11.24 -6.69
CA TYR A 29 1.41 10.41 -5.96
C TYR A 29 0.08 10.32 -6.71
N CYS A 30 -0.51 9.13 -6.81
CA CYS A 30 -1.85 8.96 -7.35
C CYS A 30 -2.84 8.63 -6.24
N GLU A 31 -4.08 9.14 -6.37
CA GLU A 31 -5.17 8.90 -5.41
C GLU A 31 -5.38 7.43 -4.98
N CYS A 32 -4.92 6.49 -5.80
CA CYS A 32 -4.99 5.06 -5.52
C CYS A 32 -3.85 4.50 -4.66
N GLY A 33 -2.91 5.27 -4.13
CA GLY A 33 -1.80 4.69 -3.35
C GLY A 33 -0.46 4.64 -4.08
N ALA A 34 -0.48 4.61 -5.41
CA ALA A 34 0.72 4.45 -6.20
C ALA A 34 1.59 5.71 -6.13
N GLN A 35 2.89 5.51 -5.95
CA GLN A 35 3.87 6.59 -5.96
C GLN A 35 5.05 6.25 -6.86
N ALA A 36 5.61 7.27 -7.50
CA ALA A 36 6.94 7.18 -8.10
C ALA A 36 8.02 7.26 -7.01
N GLY A 37 9.25 6.90 -7.37
CA GLY A 37 10.40 7.18 -6.51
C GLY A 37 10.61 8.68 -6.32
N GLU A 38 11.25 9.04 -5.21
CA GLU A 38 11.64 10.41 -4.90
C GLU A 38 12.58 10.98 -5.97
N ALA A 39 12.47 12.28 -6.21
CA ALA A 39 13.26 12.99 -7.18
C ALA A 39 13.69 14.36 -6.64
N GLU A 40 14.81 14.85 -7.17
CA GLU A 40 15.41 16.13 -6.79
C GLU A 40 14.54 17.35 -7.15
N ASP A 41 13.59 17.17 -8.07
CA ASP A 41 12.70 18.22 -8.53
C ASP A 41 11.39 17.66 -9.12
N LYS A 42 10.44 18.56 -9.34
CA LYS A 42 9.11 18.25 -9.89
C LYS A 42 9.16 17.60 -11.27
N GLU A 43 10.07 18.02 -12.14
CA GLU A 43 10.14 17.56 -13.52
C GLU A 43 10.68 16.13 -13.59
N ARG A 44 11.68 15.86 -12.76
CA ARG A 44 12.27 14.55 -12.53
C ARG A 44 11.26 13.59 -11.90
N ALA A 45 10.45 14.06 -10.95
CA ALA A 45 9.37 13.28 -10.37
C ALA A 45 8.32 12.86 -11.42
N ILE A 46 7.90 13.80 -12.28
CA ILE A 46 6.97 13.52 -13.39
C ILE A 46 7.59 12.58 -14.42
N ALA A 47 8.87 12.77 -14.76
CA ALA A 47 9.58 11.89 -15.67
C ALA A 47 9.68 10.47 -15.11
N LEU A 48 10.02 10.31 -13.82
CA LEU A 48 10.06 9.02 -13.14
C LEU A 48 8.69 8.33 -13.19
N TRP A 49 7.62 9.05 -12.84
CA TRP A 49 6.24 8.56 -12.94
C TRP A 49 5.88 8.08 -14.35
N ASN A 50 6.24 8.85 -15.37
CA ASN A 50 5.93 8.55 -16.76
C ASN A 50 6.79 7.41 -17.33
N THR A 51 7.99 7.18 -16.81
CA THR A 51 8.89 6.10 -17.28
C THR A 51 8.46 4.70 -16.81
N ARG A 52 7.44 4.60 -15.94
CA ARG A 52 6.92 3.34 -15.37
C ARG A 52 7.98 2.48 -14.65
N LYS A 53 9.16 3.04 -14.34
CA LYS A 53 10.19 2.33 -13.57
C LYS A 53 9.73 2.27 -12.12
N ALA A 54 9.38 1.08 -11.65
CA ALA A 54 9.23 0.80 -10.24
C ALA A 54 10.52 1.17 -9.50
N GLN A 55 10.40 1.70 -8.28
CA GLN A 55 11.53 1.80 -7.36
C GLN A 55 12.16 0.40 -7.27
N SER A 56 13.40 0.28 -7.77
CA SER A 56 14.16 -0.94 -7.66
C SER A 56 14.45 -1.17 -6.19
N ASN A 57 13.69 -2.06 -5.55
CA ASN A 57 14.17 -2.72 -4.34
C ASN A 57 15.46 -3.44 -4.73
N THR A 58 16.50 -3.30 -3.92
CA THR A 58 17.88 -3.78 -4.11
C THR A 58 18.03 -5.31 -4.13
N GLY A 59 17.12 -6.02 -4.80
CA GLY A 59 17.12 -7.47 -5.04
C GLY A 59 16.84 -7.89 -6.49
N GLU A 60 16.46 -6.98 -7.41
CA GLU A 60 16.07 -7.36 -8.79
C GLU A 60 17.22 -7.64 -9.77
N LYS A 61 18.48 -7.44 -9.39
CA LYS A 61 19.62 -7.67 -10.32
C LYS A 61 19.85 -9.15 -10.68
N LEU A 62 19.20 -10.11 -10.00
CA LEU A 62 19.30 -11.53 -10.35
C LEU A 62 18.15 -12.04 -11.24
N MET A 63 16.93 -11.52 -11.13
CA MET A 63 15.77 -12.07 -11.84
C MET A 63 15.65 -11.60 -13.30
N GLN A 64 16.25 -10.46 -13.66
CA GLN A 64 16.28 -10.00 -15.07
C GLN A 64 17.17 -10.85 -15.98
N LYS A 65 18.10 -11.65 -15.43
CA LYS A 65 18.92 -12.56 -16.24
C LYS A 65 18.21 -13.85 -16.63
N ILE A 66 17.22 -14.31 -15.86
CA ILE A 66 16.54 -15.59 -16.09
C ILE A 66 15.52 -15.48 -17.24
N ILE A 67 14.84 -14.33 -17.35
CA ILE A 67 13.83 -14.12 -18.40
C ILE A 67 14.51 -13.86 -19.76
N ALA A 68 15.67 -13.22 -19.79
CA ALA A 68 16.41 -12.96 -21.01
C ALA A 68 17.02 -14.22 -21.67
N THR A 69 17.25 -15.29 -20.90
CA THR A 69 17.81 -16.55 -21.43
C THR A 69 16.76 -17.56 -21.90
N ALA A 70 15.47 -17.35 -21.60
CA ALA A 70 14.39 -18.27 -21.98
C ALA A 70 13.71 -17.93 -23.32
N LEU A 71 14.09 -16.84 -24.00
CA LEU A 71 13.49 -16.35 -25.25
C LEU A 71 14.13 -16.93 -26.54
N LEU A 72 14.64 -18.16 -26.50
CA LEU A 72 15.25 -18.83 -27.67
C LEU A 72 14.59 -20.15 -28.07
N LEU A 73 13.29 -20.34 -27.84
CA LEU A 73 12.52 -21.37 -28.54
C LEU A 73 11.19 -20.80 -29.07
N PRO A 74 10.97 -20.80 -30.39
CA PRO A 74 9.77 -20.25 -30.99
C PRO A 74 8.67 -21.31 -30.97
N VAL A 75 7.74 -21.23 -30.02
CA VAL A 75 6.44 -21.88 -30.16
C VAL A 75 5.40 -20.79 -30.37
N LEU A 76 5.10 -20.60 -31.65
CA LEU A 76 4.11 -19.69 -32.19
C LEU A 76 2.71 -20.13 -31.71
N THR A 77 2.31 -19.73 -30.51
CA THR A 77 0.88 -19.63 -30.19
C THR A 77 0.51 -18.17 -30.38
N PHE A 78 -0.20 -17.91 -31.47
CA PHE A 78 -0.78 -16.62 -31.78
C PHE A 78 -1.91 -16.38 -30.76
N VAL A 79 -1.55 -15.91 -29.57
CA VAL A 79 -2.53 -15.41 -28.61
C VAL A 79 -3.06 -14.11 -29.22
N PRO A 80 -4.37 -14.03 -29.55
CA PRO A 80 -4.95 -12.80 -30.06
C PRO A 80 -4.60 -11.66 -29.09
N SER A 81 -4.09 -10.54 -29.62
CA SER A 81 -3.57 -9.40 -28.86
C SER A 81 -4.53 -8.87 -27.77
N ALA A 82 -5.84 -9.07 -27.95
CA ALA A 82 -6.85 -8.75 -26.95
C ALA A 82 -6.77 -9.61 -25.68
N LEU A 83 -6.41 -10.89 -25.78
CA LEU A 83 -6.25 -11.79 -24.62
C LEU A 83 -4.96 -11.52 -23.86
N ALA A 84 -3.89 -11.10 -24.55
CA ALA A 84 -2.65 -10.69 -23.90
C ALA A 84 -2.83 -9.42 -23.04
N GLN A 85 -3.66 -8.46 -23.49
CA GLN A 85 -3.95 -7.23 -22.74
C GLN A 85 -4.70 -7.51 -21.43
N VAL A 86 -5.65 -8.45 -21.44
CA VAL A 86 -6.42 -8.84 -20.24
C VAL A 86 -5.53 -9.53 -19.19
N MET A 87 -4.48 -10.25 -19.60
CA MET A 87 -3.54 -10.89 -18.67
C MET A 87 -2.59 -9.89 -17.97
N ILE A 88 -2.39 -8.70 -18.55
CA ILE A 88 -1.52 -7.66 -18.00
C ILE A 88 -2.21 -6.89 -16.86
N ASP A 89 -3.52 -6.61 -16.97
CA ASP A 89 -4.26 -5.81 -15.98
C ASP A 89 -4.53 -6.54 -14.65
N PHE A 90 -4.58 -7.89 -14.65
CA PHE A 90 -4.77 -8.67 -13.41
C PHE A 90 -3.48 -8.80 -12.58
N GLN A 91 -2.31 -8.67 -13.20
CA GLN A 91 -1.01 -8.82 -12.53
C GLN A 91 -0.48 -7.53 -11.88
N SER A 92 -1.20 -6.41 -11.98
CA SER A 92 -0.72 -5.10 -11.51
C SER A 92 -1.24 -4.67 -10.13
N GLN A 93 -2.16 -5.41 -9.49
CA GLN A 93 -2.68 -5.00 -8.17
C GLN A 93 -1.65 -5.30 -7.06
N PRO A 94 -1.40 -4.36 -6.13
CA PRO A 94 -0.47 -4.57 -5.03
C PRO A 94 -1.03 -5.61 -4.05
N THR A 95 -0.16 -6.49 -3.55
CA THR A 95 -0.57 -7.49 -2.56
C THR A 95 -0.89 -6.85 -1.21
N SER A 96 -1.61 -7.57 -0.35
CA SER A 96 -1.87 -7.13 1.03
C SER A 96 -0.59 -6.78 1.78
N GLU A 97 0.48 -7.57 1.61
CA GLU A 97 1.76 -7.40 2.28
C GLU A 97 2.46 -6.11 1.84
N GLN A 98 2.44 -5.81 0.54
CA GLN A 98 3.03 -4.59 -0.01
C GLN A 98 2.30 -3.35 0.52
N LEU A 99 0.96 -3.38 0.55
CA LEU A 99 0.17 -2.29 1.11
C LEU A 99 0.47 -2.08 2.59
N VAL A 100 0.51 -3.16 3.37
CA VAL A 100 0.85 -3.10 4.81
C VAL A 100 2.23 -2.50 5.02
N GLN A 101 3.24 -2.93 4.25
CA GLN A 101 4.59 -2.38 4.37
C GLN A 101 4.64 -0.86 4.14
N VAL A 102 3.93 -0.36 3.13
CA VAL A 102 3.84 1.09 2.87
C VAL A 102 3.15 1.82 4.02
N ILE A 103 2.04 1.28 4.53
CA ILE A 103 1.30 1.87 5.65
C ILE A 103 2.16 1.91 6.92
N GLU A 104 2.91 0.85 7.20
CA GLU A 104 3.81 0.77 8.34
C GLU A 104 4.92 1.83 8.28
N ASN A 105 5.58 1.93 7.13
CA ASN A 105 6.63 2.91 6.93
C ASN A 105 6.07 4.34 7.03
N ALA A 106 4.96 4.62 6.34
CA ALA A 106 4.31 5.92 6.44
C ALA A 106 3.89 6.27 7.89
N THR A 107 3.43 5.30 8.67
CA THR A 107 3.08 5.48 10.08
C THR A 107 4.31 5.77 10.95
N LYS A 108 5.43 5.04 10.72
CA LYS A 108 6.72 5.26 11.41
C LYS A 108 7.28 6.64 11.10
N ASP A 109 7.15 7.08 9.85
CA ASP A 109 7.56 8.40 9.37
C ASP A 109 6.59 9.52 9.78
N LYS A 110 5.52 9.19 10.53
CA LYS A 110 4.43 10.11 10.93
C LYS A 110 3.71 10.77 9.76
N ASN A 111 3.83 10.20 8.56
CA ASN A 111 3.10 10.61 7.37
C ASN A 111 1.68 10.01 7.40
N TYR A 112 0.86 10.49 8.34
CA TYR A 112 -0.47 9.94 8.62
C TYR A 112 -1.47 10.15 7.48
N SER A 113 -1.29 11.18 6.65
CA SER A 113 -2.11 11.38 5.45
C SER A 113 -1.91 10.25 4.43
N THR A 114 -0.65 9.83 4.21
CA THR A 114 -0.32 8.69 3.35
C THR A 114 -0.78 7.38 3.99
N ALA A 115 -0.51 7.17 5.28
CA ALA A 115 -0.93 5.96 6.00
C ALA A 115 -2.44 5.74 5.92
N ARG A 116 -3.25 6.76 6.19
CA ARG A 116 -4.73 6.69 6.11
C ARG A 116 -5.19 6.27 4.72
N ARG A 117 -4.66 6.92 3.69
CA ARG A 117 -5.08 6.72 2.30
C ARG A 117 -4.69 5.36 1.75
N VAL A 118 -3.48 4.88 2.06
CA VAL A 118 -3.05 3.53 1.67
C VAL A 118 -3.83 2.48 2.46
N ALA A 119 -4.15 2.74 3.73
CA ALA A 119 -5.02 1.87 4.52
C ALA A 119 -6.46 1.82 3.98
N ASP A 120 -7.02 2.94 3.53
CA ASP A 120 -8.32 2.98 2.83
C ASP A 120 -8.30 2.12 1.57
N ASN A 121 -7.22 2.17 0.80
CA ASN A 121 -7.05 1.30 -0.35
C ASN A 121 -6.98 -0.18 0.09
N ALA A 122 -6.15 -0.50 1.06
CA ALA A 122 -5.99 -1.86 1.57
C ALA A 122 -7.32 -2.44 2.07
N ILE A 123 -8.15 -1.64 2.75
CA ILE A 123 -9.49 -2.05 3.20
C ILE A 123 -10.45 -2.29 2.02
N LYS A 124 -10.37 -1.48 0.96
CA LYS A 124 -11.20 -1.69 -0.25
C LYS A 124 -10.85 -2.98 -0.97
N GLN A 125 -9.56 -3.32 -1.05
CA GLN A 125 -9.10 -4.54 -1.72
C GLN A 125 -9.22 -5.79 -0.84
N PHE A 126 -8.95 -5.63 0.46
CA PHE A 126 -8.90 -6.69 1.46
C PHE A 126 -9.73 -6.30 2.69
N PRO A 127 -11.07 -6.42 2.64
CA PRO A 127 -11.96 -5.97 3.72
C PRO A 127 -11.75 -6.71 5.05
N ASP A 128 -11.15 -7.90 5.03
CA ASP A 128 -10.87 -8.69 6.23
C ASP A 128 -9.45 -8.45 6.79
N LEU A 129 -8.69 -7.50 6.22
CA LEU A 129 -7.32 -7.21 6.61
C LEU A 129 -7.27 -6.37 7.90
N ALA A 130 -7.33 -7.06 9.04
CA ALA A 130 -7.35 -6.45 10.39
C ALA A 130 -6.28 -5.37 10.60
N ILE A 131 -5.07 -5.60 10.07
CA ILE A 131 -3.94 -4.68 10.22
C ILE A 131 -4.13 -3.36 9.45
N ALA A 132 -4.87 -3.35 8.35
CA ALA A 132 -5.18 -2.11 7.64
C ALA A 132 -6.10 -1.21 8.47
N TYR A 133 -7.11 -1.77 9.13
CA TYR A 133 -7.94 -1.03 10.09
C TYR A 133 -7.13 -0.52 11.28
N TYR A 134 -6.23 -1.35 11.84
CA TYR A 134 -5.34 -0.93 12.93
C TYR A 134 -4.51 0.31 12.57
N TYR A 135 -3.87 0.31 11.40
CA TYR A 135 -3.07 1.44 10.98
C TYR A 135 -3.89 2.64 10.52
N ARG A 136 -5.07 2.43 9.90
CA ARG A 136 -5.99 3.54 9.63
C ARG A 136 -6.41 4.22 10.92
N ALA A 137 -6.69 3.46 11.98
CA ALA A 137 -7.04 3.99 13.28
C ALA A 137 -5.93 4.87 13.88
N ILE A 138 -4.67 4.43 13.80
CA ILE A 138 -3.52 5.23 14.20
C ILE A 138 -3.45 6.53 13.40
N ALA A 139 -3.62 6.44 12.08
CA ALA A 139 -3.58 7.61 11.22
C ALA A 139 -4.72 8.60 11.54
N GLU A 140 -5.96 8.12 11.65
CA GLU A 140 -7.15 8.90 12.02
C GLU A 140 -6.98 9.61 13.37
N PHE A 141 -6.43 8.92 14.36
CA PHE A 141 -6.15 9.52 15.68
C PHE A 141 -5.18 10.70 15.57
N ASN A 142 -4.08 10.53 14.84
CA ASN A 142 -3.04 11.54 14.72
C ASN A 142 -3.44 12.72 13.82
N ILE A 143 -4.40 12.55 12.92
CA ILE A 143 -4.97 13.67 12.12
C ILE A 143 -6.17 14.34 12.80
N GLY A 144 -6.48 14.00 14.06
CA GLY A 144 -7.51 14.67 14.86
C GLY A 144 -8.92 14.09 14.71
N ASN A 145 -9.06 12.85 14.25
CA ASN A 145 -10.33 12.13 14.16
C ASN A 145 -10.39 10.94 15.14
N PRO A 146 -10.55 11.19 16.45
CA PRO A 146 -10.55 10.13 17.47
C PRO A 146 -11.77 9.21 17.37
N GLU A 147 -12.92 9.70 16.89
CA GLU A 147 -14.10 8.85 16.67
C GLU A 147 -13.90 7.88 15.51
N GLY A 148 -13.32 8.34 14.39
CA GLY A 148 -12.92 7.47 13.29
C GLY A 148 -11.91 6.41 13.75
N ALA A 149 -10.91 6.84 14.52
CA ALA A 149 -9.92 5.93 15.10
C ALA A 149 -10.57 4.85 15.99
N ARG A 150 -11.52 5.24 16.84
CA ARG A 150 -12.23 4.31 17.72
C ARG A 150 -12.99 3.26 16.91
N LEU A 151 -13.72 3.67 15.87
CA LEU A 151 -14.46 2.75 14.99
C LEU A 151 -13.52 1.75 14.30
N ASP A 152 -12.38 2.21 13.81
CA ASP A 152 -11.40 1.36 13.16
C ASP A 152 -10.69 0.40 14.12
N PHE A 153 -10.36 0.85 15.33
CA PHE A 153 -9.81 -0.04 16.35
C PHE A 153 -10.81 -1.13 16.76
N GLU A 154 -12.10 -0.83 16.89
CA GLU A 154 -13.13 -1.85 17.18
C GLU A 154 -13.28 -2.86 16.03
N MET A 155 -13.18 -2.39 14.78
CA MET A 155 -13.17 -3.28 13.62
C MET A 155 -11.93 -4.17 13.60
N ALA A 156 -10.74 -3.60 13.80
CA ALA A 156 -9.48 -4.34 13.88
C ALA A 156 -9.55 -5.41 14.97
N LYS A 157 -10.06 -5.07 16.16
CA LYS A 157 -10.31 -6.01 17.26
C LYS A 157 -11.19 -7.18 16.82
N THR A 158 -12.30 -6.88 16.17
CA THR A 158 -13.26 -7.90 15.70
C THR A 158 -12.60 -8.86 14.71
N LEU A 159 -11.84 -8.33 13.75
CA LEU A 159 -11.15 -9.12 12.73
C LEU A 159 -10.01 -9.96 13.32
N TYR A 160 -9.19 -9.41 14.23
CA TYR A 160 -8.16 -10.20 14.91
C TYR A 160 -8.75 -11.34 15.75
N LEU A 161 -9.84 -11.09 16.47
CA LEU A 161 -10.55 -12.14 17.21
C LEU A 161 -11.11 -13.23 16.29
N SER A 162 -11.56 -12.85 15.09
CA SER A 162 -11.99 -13.81 14.06
C SER A 162 -10.81 -14.65 13.56
N GLN A 163 -9.68 -14.00 13.24
CA GLN A 163 -8.45 -14.65 12.79
C GLN A 163 -7.95 -15.66 13.84
N LEU A 164 -7.91 -15.29 15.12
CA LEU A 164 -7.47 -16.15 16.22
C LEU A 164 -8.33 -17.40 16.42
N LYS A 165 -9.61 -17.36 16.02
CA LYS A 165 -10.54 -18.49 16.07
C LYS A 165 -10.40 -19.41 14.85
N SER A 166 -9.76 -18.95 13.77
CA SER A 166 -9.56 -19.74 12.57
C SER A 166 -8.60 -20.90 12.85
N VAL A 167 -8.98 -22.09 12.41
CA VAL A 167 -8.15 -23.31 12.51
C VAL A 167 -7.02 -23.31 11.46
N LYS A 168 -7.10 -22.43 10.45
CA LYS A 168 -6.21 -22.43 9.28
C LYS A 168 -4.92 -21.62 9.44
N ILE A 169 -4.76 -20.89 10.54
CA ILE A 169 -3.59 -20.00 10.74
C ILE A 169 -2.44 -20.74 11.43
N SER A 170 -1.21 -20.37 11.06
CA SER A 170 0.01 -20.87 11.70
C SER A 170 0.18 -20.30 13.11
N ALA A 171 1.05 -20.95 13.91
CA ALA A 171 1.38 -20.46 15.26
C ALA A 171 2.01 -19.06 15.24
N GLN A 172 2.79 -18.74 14.20
CA GLN A 172 3.39 -17.42 14.02
C GLN A 172 2.32 -16.35 13.78
N GLU A 173 1.44 -16.56 12.79
CA GLU A 173 0.35 -15.62 12.49
C GLU A 173 -0.58 -15.43 13.69
N LYS A 174 -0.79 -16.48 14.47
CA LYS A 174 -1.57 -16.42 15.71
C LYS A 174 -0.92 -15.53 16.76
N ASN A 175 0.40 -15.63 16.93
CA ASN A 175 1.14 -14.78 17.86
C ASN A 175 1.12 -13.32 17.40
N GLU A 176 1.33 -13.06 16.11
CA GLU A 176 1.27 -11.71 15.54
C GLU A 176 -0.11 -11.07 15.73
N ALA A 177 -1.19 -11.82 15.46
CA ALA A 177 -2.56 -11.36 15.68
C ALA A 177 -2.84 -11.05 17.17
N TRP A 178 -2.32 -11.86 18.10
CA TRP A 178 -2.44 -11.61 19.53
C TRP A 178 -1.75 -10.31 19.96
N VAL A 179 -0.51 -10.09 19.53
CA VAL A 179 0.24 -8.86 19.85
C VAL A 179 -0.51 -7.63 19.34
N LYS A 180 -0.99 -7.66 18.09
CA LYS A 180 -1.74 -6.54 17.52
C LYS A 180 -3.08 -6.32 18.22
N LEU A 181 -3.77 -7.39 18.61
CA LEU A 181 -4.99 -7.30 19.41
C LEU A 181 -4.74 -6.61 20.76
N GLU A 182 -3.67 -6.96 21.47
CA GLU A 182 -3.31 -6.29 22.72
C GLU A 182 -3.05 -4.79 22.52
N MET A 183 -2.34 -4.42 21.45
CA MET A 183 -2.10 -3.02 21.10
C MET A 183 -3.43 -2.27 20.82
N VAL A 184 -4.33 -2.89 20.05
CA VAL A 184 -5.67 -2.33 19.76
C VAL A 184 -6.43 -2.06 21.06
N GLU A 185 -6.43 -3.00 22.00
CA GLU A 185 -7.13 -2.83 23.27
C GLU A 185 -6.53 -1.72 24.15
N GLN A 186 -5.20 -1.54 24.11
CA GLN A 186 -4.56 -0.41 24.77
C GLN A 186 -5.00 0.92 24.16
N HIS A 187 -5.02 1.04 22.82
CA HIS A 187 -5.48 2.26 22.16
C HIS A 187 -6.96 2.56 22.43
N LEU A 188 -7.83 1.55 22.41
CA LEU A 188 -9.25 1.72 22.75
C LEU A 188 -9.45 2.23 24.18
N LYS A 189 -8.61 1.82 25.14
CA LYS A 189 -8.66 2.37 26.51
C LYS A 189 -8.33 3.85 26.56
N LEU A 190 -7.37 4.31 25.75
CA LEU A 190 -6.98 5.73 25.66
C LEU A 190 -8.07 6.59 25.00
N LEU A 191 -8.89 5.99 24.13
CA LEU A 191 -9.98 6.67 23.41
C LEU A 191 -11.31 6.69 24.18
N LYS A 192 -11.41 6.04 25.34
CA LYS A 192 -12.63 6.09 26.14
C LYS A 192 -12.87 7.54 26.61
N PRO A 193 -14.09 8.08 26.47
CA PRO A 193 -14.40 9.37 27.05
C PRO A 193 -14.13 9.33 28.55
N GLN A 194 -13.29 10.23 29.03
CA GLN A 194 -13.10 10.43 30.47
C GLN A 194 -14.43 10.95 31.00
N ARG A 195 -15.12 10.11 31.78
CA ARG A 195 -16.33 10.50 32.52
C ARG A 195 -15.95 11.35 33.71
#